data_AF-A0A6I3SZC6-F1
#
_entry.id   AF-A0A6I3SZC6-F1
#
_cell.length_a   1.000
_cell.length_b   1.000
_cell.length_c   1.000
_cell.angle_alpha   90.00
_cell.angle_beta   90.00
_cell.angle_gamma   90.00
#
_symmetry.space_group_name_H-M   'P 1'
#
loop_
_entity.id
_entity.type
_entity.pdbx_description
1 polymer ?
#
loop_
_entity_poly.entity_id
_entity_poly.type
_entity_poly.pdbx_seq_one_letter_code
_entity_poly.pdbx_strand_id
1 'polypeptide(L)'
;MAFDVSEQFVRATELALGATLPAAYRNAMMASNGGTVDAAGDDWALCPIRDTSDRKRLARSANDIVTETARCREWRGFPLDAAVIAQNGAGDCLVLRRAGNVFLPAAWIWRHEDAALAPVGADVSALDRHA
;
A
#
# COMPACT_ATOMS: atom_id res chain seq x y z
N MET A 1 5.15 14.66 2.63
CA MET A 1 4.09 15.51 2.05
C MET A 1 3.37 14.73 0.98
N ALA A 2 2.13 14.39 1.26
CA ALA A 2 1.24 13.80 0.28
C ALA A 2 0.85 14.83 -0.79
N PHE A 3 0.55 14.35 -1.99
CA PHE A 3 0.17 15.16 -3.15
C PHE A 3 -0.95 14.47 -3.92
N ASP A 4 -1.65 15.19 -4.78
CA ASP A 4 -2.67 14.61 -5.63
C ASP A 4 -2.04 13.71 -6.71
N VAL A 5 -2.61 12.53 -6.94
CA VAL A 5 -2.19 11.65 -8.04
C VAL A 5 -3.34 11.42 -9.01
N SER A 6 -3.05 11.55 -10.31
CA SER A 6 -4.03 11.33 -11.36
C SER A 6 -4.42 9.86 -11.49
N GLU A 7 -5.68 9.61 -11.87
CA GLU A 7 -6.25 8.26 -12.00
C GLU A 7 -5.42 7.34 -12.93
N GLN A 8 -4.79 7.91 -13.96
CA GLN A 8 -3.93 7.16 -14.89
C GLN A 8 -2.79 6.41 -14.19
N PHE A 9 -2.20 7.01 -13.14
CA PHE A 9 -1.10 6.39 -12.40
C PHE A 9 -1.63 5.31 -11.45
N VAL A 10 -2.81 5.53 -10.86
CA VAL A 10 -3.51 4.49 -10.07
C VAL A 10 -3.79 3.26 -10.93
N ARG A 11 -4.31 3.46 -12.14
CA ARG A 11 -4.56 2.38 -13.10
C ARG A 11 -3.27 1.66 -13.53
N ALA A 12 -2.20 2.41 -13.78
CA ALA A 12 -0.89 1.82 -14.10
C ALA A 12 -0.35 0.96 -12.95
N THR A 13 -0.53 1.42 -11.72
CA THR A 13 -0.19 0.66 -10.51
C THR A 13 -1.02 -0.62 -10.38
N GLU A 14 -2.34 -0.56 -10.56
CA GLU A 14 -3.20 -1.75 -10.53
C GLU A 14 -2.83 -2.77 -11.60
N LEU A 15 -2.52 -2.29 -12.81
CA LEU A 15 -2.06 -3.15 -13.90
C LEU A 15 -0.75 -3.86 -13.53
N ALA A 16 0.19 -3.14 -12.90
CA ALA A 16 1.45 -3.71 -12.43
C ALA A 16 1.28 -4.71 -11.27
N LEU A 17 0.30 -4.47 -10.39
CA LEU A 17 -0.06 -5.40 -9.30
C LEU A 17 -0.87 -6.61 -9.80
N GLY A 18 -1.48 -6.50 -10.99
CA GLY A 18 -2.36 -7.50 -11.58
C GLY A 18 -3.74 -7.57 -10.93
N ALA A 19 -4.15 -6.55 -10.18
CA ALA A 19 -5.45 -6.48 -9.53
C ALA A 19 -5.86 -5.03 -9.23
N THR A 20 -7.17 -4.76 -9.19
CA THR A 20 -7.71 -3.44 -8.90
C THR A 20 -7.76 -3.19 -7.40
N LEU A 21 -7.33 -2.01 -6.96
CA LEU A 21 -7.35 -1.56 -5.58
C LEU A 21 -8.78 -1.25 -5.13
N PRO A 22 -9.10 -1.33 -3.82
CA PRO A 22 -10.41 -0.96 -3.31
C PRO A 22 -10.73 0.50 -3.61
N ALA A 23 -11.97 0.79 -4.00
CA ALA A 23 -12.39 2.13 -4.44
C ALA A 23 -12.07 3.23 -3.41
N ALA A 24 -12.27 2.95 -2.13
CA ALA A 24 -11.98 3.89 -1.08
C ALA A 24 -10.48 4.16 -0.89
N TYR A 25 -9.63 3.13 -1.00
CA TYR A 25 -8.17 3.30 -1.02
C TYR A 25 -7.70 4.11 -2.22
N ARG A 26 -8.27 3.84 -3.41
CA ARG A 26 -8.00 4.62 -4.63
C ARG A 26 -8.29 6.11 -4.40
N ASN A 27 -9.49 6.43 -3.91
CA ASN A 27 -9.90 7.81 -3.68
C ASN A 27 -9.00 8.49 -2.63
N ALA A 28 -8.64 7.78 -1.56
CA ALA A 28 -7.75 8.29 -0.53
C ALA A 28 -6.34 8.60 -1.08
N MET A 29 -5.76 7.69 -1.87
CA MET A 29 -4.45 7.89 -2.48
C MET A 29 -4.47 8.96 -3.57
N MET A 30 -5.57 9.07 -4.34
CA MET A 30 -5.76 10.16 -5.32
C MET A 30 -5.79 11.53 -4.67
N ALA A 31 -6.44 11.65 -3.51
CA ALA A 31 -6.49 12.90 -2.74
C ALA A 31 -5.16 13.18 -2.00
N SER A 32 -4.52 12.13 -1.49
CA SER A 32 -3.35 12.21 -0.62
C SER A 32 -2.41 11.03 -0.89
N ASN A 33 -1.54 11.18 -1.89
CA ASN A 33 -0.62 10.15 -2.33
C ASN A 33 0.53 9.94 -1.32
N GLY A 34 0.42 8.90 -0.51
CA GLY A 34 1.31 8.62 0.62
C GLY A 34 0.73 9.14 1.94
N GLY A 35 1.59 9.52 2.88
CA GLY A 35 1.21 9.93 4.24
C GLY A 35 1.40 8.80 5.26
N THR A 36 0.82 8.96 6.43
CA THR A 36 0.90 7.99 7.52
C THR A 36 -0.50 7.54 7.93
N VAL A 37 -0.65 6.28 8.30
CA VAL A 37 -1.87 5.74 8.91
C VAL A 37 -1.58 5.12 10.26
N ASP A 38 -2.52 5.28 11.17
CA ASP A 38 -2.47 4.68 12.49
C ASP A 38 -3.22 3.36 12.47
N ALA A 39 -2.52 2.28 12.79
CA ALA A 39 -3.08 0.94 12.78
C ALA A 39 -2.44 0.08 13.86
N ALA A 40 -3.27 -0.63 14.64
CA ALA A 40 -2.83 -1.49 15.73
C ALA A 40 -1.94 -0.82 16.80
N GLY A 41 -2.01 0.52 16.93
CA GLY A 41 -1.20 1.30 17.87
C GLY A 41 0.18 1.72 17.33
N ASP A 42 0.45 1.50 16.04
CA ASP A 42 1.66 1.93 15.36
C ASP A 42 1.35 2.89 14.20
N ASP A 43 2.33 3.73 13.88
CA ASP A 43 2.37 4.60 12.70
C ASP A 43 2.89 3.84 11.48
N TRP A 44 2.14 3.86 10.39
CA TRP A 44 2.49 3.19 9.14
C TRP A 44 2.63 4.19 8.00
N ALA A 45 3.82 4.32 7.45
CA ALA A 45 4.08 5.13 6.27
C ALA A 45 3.50 4.45 5.02
N LEU A 46 2.51 5.08 4.40
CA LEU A 46 1.86 4.58 3.19
C LEU A 46 2.81 4.61 2.00
N CYS A 47 2.84 3.51 1.26
CA CYS A 47 3.58 3.42 0.01
C CYS A 47 2.86 4.27 -1.05
N PRO A 48 3.50 5.32 -1.61
CA PRO A 48 2.88 6.14 -2.64
C PRO A 48 2.59 5.34 -3.92
N ILE A 49 1.69 5.88 -4.73
CA ILE A 49 1.49 5.50 -6.13
C ILE A 49 2.56 6.22 -6.96
N ARG A 50 3.22 5.46 -7.84
CA ARG A 50 4.29 5.97 -8.69
C ARG A 50 3.77 7.04 -9.64
N ASP A 51 4.21 8.27 -9.44
CA ASP A 51 3.89 9.41 -10.29
C ASP A 51 5.14 9.81 -11.09
N THR A 52 5.11 9.56 -12.40
CA THR A 52 6.22 9.86 -13.32
C THR A 52 6.07 11.21 -14.02
N SER A 53 5.14 12.07 -13.58
CA SER A 53 4.86 13.36 -14.24
C SER A 53 6.00 14.38 -14.10
N ASP A 54 6.70 14.39 -12.96
CA ASP A 54 7.83 15.27 -12.70
C ASP A 54 8.94 14.56 -11.91
N ARG A 55 10.19 14.95 -12.14
CA ARG A 55 11.37 14.34 -11.52
C ARG A 55 11.33 14.41 -9.99
N LYS A 56 10.74 15.46 -9.40
CA LYS A 56 10.55 15.58 -7.95
C LYS A 56 9.49 14.63 -7.42
N ARG A 57 8.39 14.44 -8.16
CA ARG A 57 7.31 13.51 -7.80
C ARG A 57 7.79 12.06 -7.92
N LEU A 58 8.53 11.75 -8.97
CA LEU A 58 9.15 10.43 -9.17
C LEU A 58 10.08 10.04 -8.02
N ALA A 59 10.94 10.96 -7.57
CA ALA A 59 11.85 10.72 -6.45
C ALA A 59 11.08 10.49 -5.13
N ARG A 60 9.96 11.19 -4.93
CA ARG A 60 9.09 11.03 -3.75
C ARG A 60 8.24 9.76 -3.80
N SER A 61 7.93 9.27 -4.99
CA SER A 61 7.19 8.03 -5.22
C SER A 61 8.11 6.87 -5.64
N ALA A 62 9.38 6.90 -5.25
CA ALA A 62 10.34 5.86 -5.61
C ALA A 62 10.11 4.57 -4.80
N ASN A 63 9.62 4.69 -3.56
CA ASN A 63 9.21 3.58 -2.71
C ASN A 63 7.72 3.29 -2.92
N ASP A 64 7.32 3.15 -4.18
CA ASP A 64 5.92 2.94 -4.51
C ASP A 64 5.43 1.54 -4.14
N ILE A 65 4.11 1.41 -4.03
CA ILE A 65 3.41 0.17 -3.72
C ILE A 65 3.90 -1.04 -4.54
N VAL A 66 4.24 -0.88 -5.83
CA VAL A 66 4.70 -1.99 -6.68
C VAL A 66 6.12 -2.39 -6.32
N THR A 67 7.01 -1.42 -6.12
CA THR A 67 8.41 -1.66 -5.76
C THR A 67 8.53 -2.29 -4.38
N GLU A 68 7.79 -1.77 -3.40
CA GLU A 68 7.79 -2.32 -2.04
C GLU A 68 7.14 -3.72 -2.00
N THR A 69 6.04 -3.93 -2.74
CA THR A 69 5.46 -5.28 -2.89
C THR A 69 6.45 -6.25 -3.53
N ALA A 70 7.20 -5.83 -4.55
CA ALA A 70 8.20 -6.68 -5.20
C ALA A 70 9.33 -7.06 -4.23
N ARG A 71 9.82 -6.12 -3.43
CA ARG A 71 10.82 -6.37 -2.39
C ARG A 71 10.32 -7.35 -1.34
N CYS A 72 9.12 -7.13 -0.78
CA CYS A 72 8.57 -8.01 0.23
C CYS A 72 8.27 -9.41 -0.33
N ARG A 73 7.95 -9.54 -1.62
CA ARG A 73 7.80 -10.86 -2.28
C ARG A 73 9.10 -11.67 -2.31
N GLU A 74 10.26 -11.04 -2.23
CA GLU A 74 11.54 -11.75 -2.10
C GLU A 74 11.73 -12.34 -0.68
N TRP A 75 10.93 -11.90 0.29
CA TRP A 75 11.04 -12.34 1.67
C TRP A 75 10.28 -13.66 1.88
N ARG A 76 10.87 -14.54 2.67
CA ARG A 76 10.31 -15.88 2.90
C ARG A 76 8.97 -15.77 3.63
N GLY A 77 7.93 -16.36 3.03
CA GLY A 77 6.59 -16.41 3.63
C GLY A 77 5.71 -15.20 3.33
N PHE A 78 6.13 -14.26 2.48
CA PHE A 78 5.26 -13.20 2.01
C PHE A 78 4.14 -13.75 1.10
N PRO A 79 2.87 -13.33 1.26
CA PRO A 79 1.76 -13.87 0.48
C PRO A 79 1.82 -13.43 -1.00
N LEU A 80 1.68 -14.37 -1.93
CA LEU A 80 1.68 -14.07 -3.37
C LEU A 80 0.45 -13.27 -3.82
N ASP A 81 -0.64 -13.38 -3.07
CA ASP A 81 -1.90 -12.66 -3.25
C ASP A 81 -1.93 -11.33 -2.46
N ALA A 82 -0.81 -10.90 -1.87
CA ALA A 82 -0.73 -9.64 -1.13
C ALA A 82 -0.01 -8.53 -1.93
N ALA A 83 -0.40 -7.28 -1.64
CA ALA A 83 0.32 -6.07 -2.01
C ALA A 83 0.54 -5.20 -0.76
N VAL A 84 1.75 -4.69 -0.60
CA VAL A 84 2.19 -3.84 0.51
C VAL A 84 1.67 -2.44 0.30
N ILE A 85 0.80 -1.96 1.19
CA ILE A 85 0.23 -0.61 1.13
C ILE A 85 0.91 0.37 2.08
N ALA A 86 1.55 -0.10 3.16
CA ALA A 86 2.27 0.74 4.12
C ALA A 86 3.34 -0.05 4.87
N GLN A 87 4.27 0.64 5.53
CA GLN A 87 5.35 0.06 6.34
C GLN A 87 5.57 0.85 7.62
N ASN A 88 5.92 0.19 8.71
CA ASN A 88 6.22 0.83 10.00
C ASN A 88 7.70 1.22 10.17
N GLY A 89 8.55 0.95 9.16
CA GLY A 89 9.99 1.22 9.24
C GLY A 89 10.82 0.20 10.04
N ALA A 90 10.16 -0.76 10.71
CA ALA A 90 10.80 -1.88 11.41
C ALA A 90 10.84 -3.17 10.57
N GLY A 91 10.33 -3.13 9.33
CA GLY A 91 10.26 -4.26 8.41
C GLY A 91 8.86 -4.88 8.28
N ASP A 92 7.94 -4.54 9.19
CA ASP A 92 6.56 -5.01 9.08
C ASP A 92 5.79 -4.20 8.03
N CYS A 93 4.84 -4.86 7.40
CA CYS A 93 4.10 -4.33 6.27
C CYS A 93 2.59 -4.43 6.51
N LEU A 94 1.86 -3.35 6.25
CA LEU A 94 0.43 -3.43 6.01
C LEU A 94 0.21 -3.88 4.58
N VAL A 95 -0.64 -4.89 4.39
CA VAL A 95 -0.92 -5.49 3.10
C VAL A 95 -2.42 -5.59 2.83
N LEU A 96 -2.77 -5.48 1.56
CA LEU A 96 -4.09 -5.86 1.04
C LEU A 96 -3.97 -7.19 0.31
N ARG A 97 -4.93 -8.08 0.54
CA ARG A 97 -5.02 -9.36 -0.17
C ARG A 97 -5.95 -9.25 -1.37
N ARG A 98 -5.62 -9.93 -2.45
CA ARG A 98 -6.47 -10.02 -3.65
C ARG A 98 -7.24 -11.31 -3.71
N ALA A 99 -8.49 -11.21 -4.14
CA ALA A 99 -9.31 -12.32 -4.57
C ALA A 99 -9.45 -12.26 -6.10
N GLY A 100 -8.64 -13.04 -6.81
CA GLY A 100 -8.52 -12.95 -8.26
C GLY A 100 -7.91 -11.62 -8.68
N ASN A 101 -8.67 -10.82 -9.45
CA ASN A 101 -8.21 -9.55 -10.03
C ASN A 101 -8.63 -8.32 -9.20
N VAL A 102 -9.08 -8.50 -7.96
CA VAL A 102 -9.54 -7.41 -7.09
C VAL A 102 -8.93 -7.54 -5.70
N PHE A 103 -8.37 -6.45 -5.17
CA PHE A 103 -7.95 -6.37 -3.78
C PHE A 103 -9.16 -6.19 -2.86
N LEU A 104 -9.19 -6.99 -1.81
CA LEU A 104 -10.19 -6.89 -0.76
C LEU A 104 -9.95 -5.63 0.08
N PRO A 105 -11.01 -5.02 0.63
CA PRO A 105 -10.87 -3.85 1.48
C PRO A 105 -10.17 -4.16 2.81
N ALA A 106 -10.20 -5.41 3.27
CA ALA A 106 -9.61 -5.80 4.55
C ALA A 106 -8.08 -5.66 4.55
N ALA A 107 -7.57 -4.92 5.53
CA ALA A 107 -6.15 -4.72 5.76
C ALA A 107 -5.58 -5.75 6.74
N TRP A 108 -4.34 -6.19 6.46
CA TRP A 108 -3.63 -7.17 7.26
C TRP A 108 -2.22 -6.66 7.58
N ILE A 109 -1.73 -6.93 8.77
CA ILE A 109 -0.32 -6.77 9.13
C ILE A 109 0.39 -8.05 8.78
N TRP A 110 1.42 -7.93 7.97
CA TRP A 110 2.42 -8.97 7.76
C TRP A 110 3.66 -8.64 8.57
N ARG A 111 4.04 -9.56 9.47
CA ARG A 111 5.23 -9.44 10.31
C ARG A 111 6.41 -10.14 9.64
N HIS A 112 7.52 -9.44 9.53
CA HIS A 112 8.65 -9.96 8.78
C HIS A 112 9.45 -11.05 9.53
N GLU A 113 9.41 -11.02 10.87
CA GLU A 113 10.21 -11.92 11.71
C GLU A 113 9.73 -13.38 11.61
N ASP A 114 8.42 -13.57 11.61
CA ASP A 114 7.76 -14.87 11.68
C ASP A 114 6.84 -15.16 10.49
N ALA A 115 6.78 -14.24 9.51
CA ALA A 115 5.89 -14.28 8.35
C ALA A 115 4.40 -14.43 8.73
N ALA A 116 4.02 -14.02 9.95
CA ALA A 116 2.65 -14.06 10.40
C ALA A 116 1.81 -12.97 9.75
N LEU A 117 0.56 -13.31 9.46
CA LEU A 117 -0.42 -12.40 8.89
C LEU A 117 -1.59 -12.23 9.85
N ALA A 118 -1.78 -11.02 10.38
CA ALA A 118 -2.84 -10.69 11.33
C ALA A 118 -3.83 -9.68 10.71
N PRO A 119 -5.15 -9.88 10.83
CA PRO A 119 -6.12 -8.91 10.35
C PRO A 119 -6.12 -7.68 11.25
N VAL A 120 -6.14 -6.48 10.65
CA VAL A 120 -6.20 -5.21 11.40
C VAL A 120 -7.61 -4.62 11.38
N GLY A 121 -8.35 -4.86 10.31
CA GLY A 121 -9.68 -4.33 10.15
C GLY A 121 -10.38 -4.88 8.93
N ALA A 122 -11.71 -4.70 8.89
CA ALA A 122 -12.53 -5.12 7.77
C ALA A 122 -12.36 -4.23 6.53
N ASP A 123 -11.93 -2.97 6.71
CA ASP A 123 -11.78 -2.00 5.63
C ASP A 123 -10.59 -1.06 5.87
N VAL A 124 -9.74 -0.91 4.85
CA VAL A 124 -8.57 -0.02 4.83
C VAL A 124 -8.94 1.46 4.99
N SER A 125 -10.19 1.83 4.68
CA SER A 125 -10.72 3.19 4.88
C SER A 125 -10.98 3.53 6.34
N ALA A 126 -11.07 2.51 7.20
CA ALA A 126 -11.22 2.70 8.64
C ALA A 126 -9.88 3.02 9.33
N LEU A 127 -8.76 2.97 8.60
CA LEU A 127 -7.46 3.39 9.10
C LEU A 127 -7.45 4.92 9.21
N ASP A 128 -7.14 5.43 10.40
CA ASP A 128 -7.02 6.87 10.60
C ASP A 128 -5.78 7.38 9.86
N ARG A 129 -5.92 8.49 9.14
CA ARG A 129 -4.87 9.07 8.31
C ARG A 129 -4.42 10.37 8.93
N HIS A 130 -3.15 10.47 9.28
CA HIS A 130 -2.53 11.71 9.75
C HIS A 130 -1.63 12.31 8.65
N ALA A 131 -1.61 13.65 8.59
CA ALA A 131 -1.07 14.44 7.48
C ALA A 131 0.39 14.91 7.70
#